data_AF-A0A485D2B6-F1
#
_entry.id   AF-A0A485D2B6-F1
#
_cell.length_a   1.000
_cell.length_b   1.000
_cell.length_c   1.000
_cell.angle_alpha   90.00
_cell.angle_beta   90.00
_cell.angle_gamma   90.00
#
_symmetry.space_group_name_H-M   'P 1'
#
loop_
_entity.id
_entity.type
_entity.pdbx_description
1 polymer ?
#
loop_
_entity_poly.entity_id
_entity_poly.type
_entity_poly.pdbx_seq_one_letter_code
_entity_poly.pdbx_strand_id
1 'polypeptide(L)'
;MPTPWGNYSFFDRSQSDYNLRRRIRTGADGRYSVRSIMPSGYGCPPDGPTQKLLNQLGRHGNRPAHIHFFVSAPGHKHLTSQINLNGDKYLWDDFAFATRDGLIADPVKITGSGTDSAA
;
A
#
# COMPACT_ATOMS: atom_id res chain seq x y z
N MET A 1 -0.02 -0.29 -5.43
CA MET A 1 0.81 -0.45 -4.21
C MET A 1 2.27 -0.63 -4.63
N PRO A 2 3.25 -0.48 -3.72
CA PRO A 2 4.64 -0.71 -4.08
C PRO A 2 4.94 -2.20 -4.26
N THR A 3 6.01 -2.51 -4.98
CA THR A 3 6.59 -3.85 -5.06
C THR A 3 7.22 -4.26 -3.71
N PRO A 4 7.68 -5.51 -3.55
CA PRO A 4 8.50 -5.92 -2.41
C PRO A 4 9.79 -5.10 -2.23
N TRP A 5 10.21 -4.37 -3.27
CA TRP A 5 11.36 -3.46 -3.25
C TRP A 5 10.99 -2.01 -2.96
N GLY A 6 9.71 -1.70 -2.70
CA GLY A 6 9.25 -0.34 -2.38
C GLY A 6 8.96 0.55 -3.59
N ASN A 7 9.08 0.03 -4.82
CA ASN A 7 8.94 0.83 -6.04
C ASN A 7 7.52 0.78 -6.61
N TYR A 8 7.11 1.86 -7.28
CA TYR A 8 5.84 1.95 -7.98
C TYR A 8 6.05 1.95 -9.50
N SER A 9 5.25 1.17 -10.22
CA SER A 9 5.15 1.23 -11.68
C SER A 9 4.82 2.65 -12.17
N PHE A 10 5.12 2.93 -13.43
CA PHE A 10 5.18 4.26 -14.06
C PHE A 10 6.41 5.09 -13.66
N PHE A 11 6.76 5.14 -12.36
CA PHE A 11 7.96 5.83 -11.89
C PHE A 11 9.21 4.96 -12.07
N ASP A 12 9.12 3.70 -11.62
CA ASP A 12 10.11 2.68 -11.91
C ASP A 12 9.84 2.09 -13.30
N ARG A 13 10.70 2.47 -14.26
CA ARG A 13 10.60 2.09 -15.68
C ARG A 13 11.00 0.65 -15.97
N SER A 14 11.55 -0.08 -14.99
CA SER A 14 11.83 -1.51 -15.15
C SER A 14 10.57 -2.38 -15.07
N GLN A 15 9.48 -1.83 -14.53
CA GLN A 15 8.20 -2.52 -14.39
C GLN A 15 7.33 -2.33 -15.63
N SER A 16 6.48 -3.32 -15.90
CA SER A 16 5.43 -3.18 -16.90
C SER A 16 4.42 -2.10 -16.52
N ASP A 17 3.81 -1.49 -17.53
CA ASP A 17 2.80 -0.46 -17.34
C ASP A 17 1.67 -0.95 -16.44
N TYR A 18 1.32 -0.10 -15.47
CA TYR A 18 0.30 -0.37 -14.47
C TYR A 18 0.50 -1.66 -13.65
N ASN A 19 1.73 -2.18 -13.54
CA ASN A 19 2.00 -3.26 -12.58
C ASN A 19 1.54 -2.85 -11.17
N LEU A 20 0.88 -3.76 -10.45
CA LEU A 20 0.30 -3.54 -9.11
C LEU A 20 -0.69 -2.36 -9.00
N ARG A 21 -1.41 -2.04 -10.07
CA ARG A 21 -2.47 -1.01 -10.13
C ARG A 21 -3.71 -1.55 -10.84
N ARG A 22 -4.87 -1.60 -10.17
CA ARG A 22 -6.12 -2.13 -10.77
C ARG A 22 -7.32 -1.29 -10.37
N ARG A 23 -8.37 -1.34 -11.20
CA ARG A 23 -9.73 -0.89 -10.86
C ARG A 23 -10.60 -2.13 -10.75
N ILE A 24 -11.28 -2.29 -9.63
CA ILE A 24 -12.06 -3.48 -9.31
C ILE A 24 -13.47 -3.03 -8.97
N ARG A 25 -14.46 -3.60 -9.63
CA ARG A 25 -15.87 -3.42 -9.28
C ARG A 25 -16.24 -4.47 -8.24
N THR A 26 -17.00 -4.07 -7.24
CA THR A 26 -17.57 -5.02 -6.28
C THR A 26 -18.56 -5.95 -6.97
N GLY A 27 -18.68 -7.18 -6.47
CA GLY A 27 -19.72 -8.12 -6.86
C GLY A 27 -21.11 -7.64 -6.45
N ALA A 28 -22.13 -8.42 -6.83
CA ALA A 28 -23.53 -8.14 -6.46
C ALA A 28 -23.75 -8.15 -4.94
N ASP A 29 -22.91 -8.87 -4.19
CA ASP A 29 -22.89 -8.93 -2.73
C ASP A 29 -22.06 -7.81 -2.07
N GLY A 30 -21.54 -6.87 -2.86
CA GLY A 30 -20.71 -5.75 -2.39
C GLY A 30 -19.25 -6.13 -2.08
N ARG A 31 -18.83 -7.38 -2.31
CA ARG A 31 -17.46 -7.82 -2.01
C ARG A 31 -16.48 -7.51 -3.15
N TYR A 32 -15.21 -7.36 -2.80
CA TYR A 32 -14.10 -7.35 -3.74
C TYR A 32 -12.99 -8.28 -3.24
N SER A 33 -12.21 -8.83 -4.17
CA SER A 33 -11.02 -9.61 -3.86
C SER A 33 -9.87 -9.16 -4.74
N VAL A 34 -8.65 -9.22 -4.20
CA VAL A 34 -7.43 -8.88 -4.93
C VAL A 34 -6.40 -9.96 -4.64
N ARG A 35 -5.91 -10.63 -5.68
CA ARG A 35 -4.70 -11.45 -5.59
C ARG A 35 -3.50 -10.61 -5.97
N SER A 36 -2.53 -10.53 -5.06
CA SER A 36 -1.32 -9.75 -5.30
C SER A 36 -0.17 -10.28 -4.47
N ILE A 37 0.93 -9.52 -4.42
CA ILE A 37 2.12 -9.80 -3.64
C ILE A 37 2.19 -8.89 -2.42
N MET A 38 2.91 -9.28 -1.37
CA MET A 38 3.08 -8.43 -0.19
C MET A 38 3.88 -7.17 -0.57
N PRO A 39 3.35 -5.95 -0.31
CA PRO A 39 4.11 -4.72 -0.49
C PRO A 39 5.17 -4.60 0.61
N SER A 40 6.22 -3.85 0.33
CA SER A 40 7.18 -3.40 1.35
C SER A 40 7.01 -1.91 1.63
N GLY A 41 7.43 -1.47 2.82
CA GLY A 41 7.66 -0.06 3.10
C GLY A 41 8.75 0.51 2.19
N TYR A 42 8.83 1.83 2.11
CA TYR A 42 9.81 2.51 1.25
C TYR A 42 10.26 3.85 1.82
N GLY A 43 11.45 4.27 1.42
CA GLY A 43 12.04 5.56 1.76
C GLY A 43 11.89 6.59 0.64
N CYS A 44 12.07 7.86 0.99
CA CYS A 44 12.34 8.90 -0.01
C CYS A 44 13.60 8.55 -0.82
N PRO A 45 13.70 8.94 -2.11
CA PRO A 45 14.93 8.76 -2.88
C PRO A 45 16.12 9.40 -2.13
N PRO A 46 17.21 8.67 -1.87
CA PRO A 46 18.26 9.09 -0.95
C PRO A 46 18.97 10.38 -1.40
N ASP A 47 19.16 10.54 -2.71
CA ASP A 47 19.80 11.73 -3.31
C ASP A 47 18.80 12.85 -3.62
N GLY A 48 17.52 12.63 -3.33
CA GLY A 48 16.43 13.55 -3.61
C GLY A 48 16.37 14.74 -2.65
N PRO A 49 15.76 15.86 -3.06
CA PRO A 49 15.66 17.07 -2.24
C PRO A 49 14.91 16.82 -0.92
N THR A 50 13.88 15.96 -0.95
CA THR A 50 13.13 15.58 0.26
C THR A 50 14.03 14.92 1.30
N GLN A 51 14.83 13.93 0.91
CA GLN A 51 15.72 13.26 1.87
C GLN A 51 16.83 14.19 2.35
N LYS A 52 17.35 15.08 1.50
CA LYS A 52 18.33 16.11 1.92
C LYS A 52 17.78 17.00 3.03
N LEU A 53 16.55 17.49 2.89
CA LEU A 53 15.91 18.29 3.93
C LEU A 53 15.66 17.47 5.20
N LEU A 54 15.13 16.24 5.06
CA LEU A 54 14.89 15.36 6.20
C LEU A 54 16.18 15.08 6.99
N ASN A 55 17.31 14.90 6.30
CA ASN A 55 18.62 14.73 6.95
C ASN A 55 19.02 15.95 7.77
N GLN A 56 18.80 17.17 7.25
CA GLN A 56 19.08 18.42 8.00
C GLN A 56 18.19 18.56 9.24
N LEU A 57 16.98 17.98 9.21
CA LEU A 57 16.05 17.94 10.33
C LEU A 57 16.29 16.75 11.27
N GLY A 58 17.25 15.87 10.99
CA GLY A 58 17.49 14.65 11.77
C GLY A 58 16.34 13.63 11.68
N ARG A 59 15.56 13.64 10.59
CA ARG A 59 14.40 12.76 10.37
C ARG A 59 14.70 11.70 9.33
N HIS A 60 14.12 10.51 9.49
CA HIS A 60 14.07 9.50 8.42
C HIS A 60 12.98 9.83 7.39
N GLY A 61 13.06 9.26 6.19
CA GLY A 61 12.09 9.44 5.11
C GLY A 61 11.29 8.19 4.78
N ASN A 62 11.11 7.28 5.75
CA ASN A 62 10.52 5.96 5.55
C ASN A 62 9.01 5.95 5.81
N ARG A 63 8.31 5.14 5.03
CA ARG A 63 6.89 4.82 5.20
C ARG A 63 6.71 3.33 5.46
N PRO A 64 5.76 2.92 6.30
CA PRO A 64 5.39 1.51 6.46
C PRO A 64 4.78 0.94 5.19
N ALA A 65 4.75 -0.39 5.05
CA ALA A 65 4.04 -1.09 3.99
C ALA A 65 2.55 -0.70 3.98
N HIS A 66 2.04 -0.33 2.81
CA HIS A 66 0.64 0.08 2.66
C HIS A 66 0.08 -0.13 1.25
N ILE A 67 -1.25 -0.14 1.17
CA ILE A 67 -2.02 -0.25 -0.06
C ILE A 67 -2.96 0.96 -0.16
N HIS A 68 -2.92 1.67 -1.29
CA HIS A 68 -3.82 2.82 -1.53
C HIS A 68 -5.17 2.38 -2.08
N PHE A 69 -6.21 3.11 -1.68
CA PHE A 69 -7.57 2.92 -2.15
C PHE A 69 -8.20 4.26 -2.56
N PHE A 70 -8.82 4.25 -3.73
CA PHE A 70 -9.93 5.14 -4.06
C PHE A 70 -11.19 4.29 -4.15
N VAL A 71 -12.22 4.64 -3.38
CA VAL A 71 -13.52 3.97 -3.38
C VAL A 71 -14.60 4.98 -3.73
N SER A 72 -15.45 4.64 -4.68
CA SER A 72 -16.51 5.52 -5.16
C SER A 72 -17.71 4.72 -5.61
N ALA A 73 -18.91 5.21 -5.31
CA ALA A 73 -20.17 4.68 -5.78
C ALA A 73 -21.17 5.85 -5.96
N PRO A 74 -22.13 5.75 -6.89
CA PRO A 74 -23.21 6.73 -7.00
C PRO A 74 -23.92 6.95 -5.66
N GLY A 75 -24.25 8.21 -5.35
CA GLY A 75 -24.91 8.58 -4.10
C GLY A 75 -24.04 8.52 -2.84
N HIS A 76 -22.76 8.11 -2.95
CA HIS A 76 -21.84 8.02 -1.82
C HIS A 76 -20.71 9.03 -1.94
N LYS A 77 -20.16 9.47 -0.81
CA LYS A 77 -18.95 10.29 -0.80
C LYS A 77 -17.77 9.47 -1.30
N HIS A 78 -16.93 10.08 -2.14
CA HIS A 78 -15.66 9.48 -2.54
C HIS A 78 -14.76 9.30 -1.33
N LEU A 79 -14.13 8.13 -1.21
CA LEU A 79 -13.18 7.80 -0.16
C LEU A 79 -11.78 7.65 -0.74
N THR A 80 -10.87 8.47 -0.25
CA THR A 80 -9.42 8.27 -0.38
C THR A 80 -8.92 7.70 0.93
N SER A 81 -8.31 6.51 0.88
CA SER A 81 -7.77 5.86 2.08
C SER A 81 -6.56 5.00 1.76
N GLN A 82 -5.98 4.41 2.81
CA GLN A 82 -4.96 3.37 2.72
C GLN A 82 -5.20 2.30 3.78
N ILE A 83 -4.62 1.13 3.59
CA ILE A 83 -4.47 0.11 4.62
C ILE A 83 -2.98 -0.09 4.87
N ASN A 84 -2.56 0.04 6.12
CA ASN A 84 -1.23 -0.31 6.61
C ASN A 84 -1.20 -1.77 7.10
N LEU A 85 -0.03 -2.39 7.08
CA LEU A 85 0.13 -3.76 7.55
C LEU A 85 0.73 -3.80 8.95
N ASN A 86 0.12 -4.58 9.84
CA ASN A 86 0.63 -4.74 11.20
C ASN A 86 2.00 -5.43 11.20
N GLY A 87 2.84 -5.07 12.19
CA GLY A 87 4.20 -5.58 12.35
C GLY A 87 5.28 -4.81 11.56
N ASP A 88 4.90 -3.80 10.77
CA ASP A 88 5.89 -2.94 10.09
C ASP A 88 6.66 -2.06 11.09
N LYS A 89 7.99 -1.96 10.90
CA LYS A 89 8.88 -1.14 11.73
C LYS A 89 8.46 0.32 11.83
N TYR A 90 7.92 0.90 10.76
CA TYR A 90 7.53 2.31 10.70
C TYR A 90 6.02 2.50 10.84
N LEU A 91 5.28 1.49 11.31
CA LEU A 91 3.81 1.54 11.39
C LEU A 91 3.31 2.79 12.10
N TRP A 92 3.86 3.08 13.27
CA TRP A 92 3.52 4.25 14.09
C TRP A 92 4.59 5.35 14.05
N ASP A 93 5.50 5.27 13.09
CA ASP A 93 6.58 6.22 12.85
C ASP A 93 6.67 6.52 11.35
N ASP A 94 5.51 6.71 10.70
CA ASP A 94 5.44 7.09 9.28
C ASP A 94 5.90 8.54 9.14
N PHE A 95 6.93 8.81 8.32
CA PHE A 95 7.41 10.18 8.12
C PHE A 95 6.32 11.11 7.54
N ALA A 96 5.31 10.53 6.88
CA ALA A 96 4.16 11.20 6.28
C ALA A 96 2.91 11.22 7.17
N PHE A 97 2.97 10.67 8.38
CA PHE A 97 1.90 10.72 9.40
C PHE A 97 0.54 10.15 8.94
N ALA A 98 0.55 9.12 8.08
CA ALA A 98 -0.69 8.63 7.45
C ALA A 98 -1.37 7.47 8.19
N THR A 99 -0.68 6.78 9.10
CA THR A 99 -1.26 5.66 9.86
C THR A 99 -2.33 6.15 10.82
N ARG A 100 -3.46 5.44 10.88
CA ARG A 100 -4.60 5.75 11.77
C ARG A 100 -5.21 4.47 12.32
N ASP A 101 -5.79 4.57 13.50
CA ASP A 101 -6.66 3.52 14.03
C ASP A 101 -7.77 3.19 13.02
N GLY A 102 -8.09 1.90 12.88
CA GLY A 102 -9.06 1.40 11.90
C GLY A 102 -8.52 1.22 10.48
N LEU A 103 -7.28 1.65 10.18
CA LEU A 103 -6.63 1.50 8.87
C LEU A 103 -5.43 0.53 8.90
N ILE A 104 -5.38 -0.36 9.90
CA ILE A 104 -4.30 -1.34 10.08
C ILE A 104 -4.91 -2.73 9.93
N ALA A 105 -4.32 -3.55 9.06
CA ALA A 105 -4.72 -4.94 8.84
C ALA A 105 -3.64 -5.91 9.32
N ASP A 106 -4.07 -7.05 9.84
CA ASP A 106 -3.20 -8.16 10.25
C ASP A 106 -3.01 -9.17 9.12
N PRO A 107 -1.81 -9.29 8.53
CA PRO A 107 -1.55 -10.32 7.52
C PRO A 107 -1.66 -11.72 8.14
N VAL A 108 -2.51 -12.56 7.56
CA VAL A 108 -2.68 -13.95 8.00
C VAL A 108 -1.90 -14.89 7.08
N LYS A 109 -0.97 -15.65 7.65
CA LYS A 109 -0.25 -16.71 6.93
C LYS A 109 -1.16 -17.93 6.77
N ILE A 110 -1.49 -18.28 5.53
CA ILE A 110 -2.25 -19.48 5.20
C ILE A 110 -1.27 -20.59 4.80
N THR A 111 -1.27 -21.71 5.53
CA THR A 111 -0.32 -22.83 5.34
C THR A 111 -0.95 -24.11 4.76
N GLY A 112 -2.24 -24.09 4.40
CA GLY A 112 -2.94 -25.24 3.82
C GLY A 112 -2.93 -25.25 2.28
N SER A 113 -3.07 -26.43 1.67
CA SER A 113 -3.32 -26.61 0.24
C SER A 113 -4.78 -26.24 -0.09
N GLY A 114 -5.09 -24.95 -0.11
CA GLY A 114 -6.44 -24.47 -0.45
C GLY A 114 -6.74 -24.65 -1.93
N THR A 115 -7.76 -25.44 -2.25
CA THR A 115 -8.42 -25.44 -3.56
C THR A 115 -8.98 -24.05 -3.82
N ASP A 116 -8.47 -23.34 -4.82
CA ASP A 116 -9.04 -22.09 -5.31
C ASP A 116 -10.44 -22.39 -5.90
N SER A 117 -11.49 -22.30 -5.10
CA SER A 117 -12.84 -22.16 -5.64
C SER A 117 -13.01 -20.70 -6.06
N ALA A 118 -12.70 -20.42 -7.32
CA ALA A 118 -13.09 -19.17 -7.95
C ALA A 118 -14.61 -19.05 -7.92
N ALA A 119 -15.11 -18.03 -7.26
CA ALA A 119 -16.47 -17.49 -7.41
C ALA A 119 -16.35 -16.05 -7.90
#